data_AF-A0A2E6CAF9-F1
#
_entry.id   AF-A0A2E6CAF9-F1
#
_cell.length_a   1.000
_cell.length_b   1.000
_cell.length_c   1.000
_cell.angle_alpha   90.00
_cell.angle_beta   90.00
_cell.angle_gamma   90.00
#
_symmetry.space_group_name_H-M   'P 1'
#
loop_
_entity.id
_entity.type
_entity.pdbx_description
1 polymer ?
#
loop_
_entity_poly.entity_id
_entity_poly.type
_entity_poly.pdbx_seq_one_letter_code
_entity_poly.pdbx_strand_id
1 'polypeptide(L)'
;MAEITSEDLKMGPLELFLRASNGSIFKIYIAKKGDEIPSSFGDPEYVDDDFQEWQLTNMRAINSRINEDFGVTIKEVSDPSKAFLFVYSKNSNEYSVNSDKPPESYLTDGPVYNAFNLVMGHSKWLRVDDDRTQRAKTGDELTQEEKDDWTKVYLHEMGHALGLEHPWDKADGDWATDNSNEISPTDSVMEYSATDSAGNIYKWYSEVDVKALEEIWGKAGEIPPVLSLTPYVKLADRDSGGNPRGEVFLAEGDTTSVSINLSYAEIEENLANRDENNNSIYRLSEGTGKFTVQHPDIGEDTYIGFSEIIFTDRTVTVNVPDSAAEYPNDNGEITTGLKTGPYLKYTLSKTEDSTKNTLKAHSETSLSGTLNFNSGDNIIILDGQGKNYRGLSGDDTYFVSQLLPNSTKVSITDTEGTNTIQIPTNTYVDKTLFTKNAARLTLQDGREITINSADKFSYNVGGNVTDGTKGTDLTFTEFAATFGIDDVLNSSGAQTGIFADLYII
;
A
#
# COMPACT_ATOMS: atom_id res chain seq x y z
N MET A 1 27.99 -19.08 -6.57
CA MET A 1 26.87 -18.36 -7.17
C MET A 1 25.69 -18.67 -6.28
N ALA A 2 25.22 -17.65 -5.57
CA ALA A 2 24.04 -17.79 -4.73
C ALA A 2 22.82 -17.93 -5.64
N GLU A 3 21.84 -18.72 -5.21
CA GLU A 3 20.53 -18.75 -5.85
C GLU A 3 19.75 -17.53 -5.38
N ILE A 4 19.15 -16.77 -6.30
CA ILE A 4 18.20 -15.70 -5.96
C ILE A 4 16.95 -16.36 -5.36
N THR A 5 16.54 -15.90 -4.18
CA THR A 5 15.28 -16.26 -3.54
C THR A 5 14.26 -15.12 -3.68
N SER A 6 13.02 -15.36 -3.26
CA SER A 6 12.00 -14.30 -3.28
C SER A 6 12.20 -13.26 -2.19
N GLU A 7 12.94 -13.55 -1.11
CA GLU A 7 13.28 -12.53 -0.09
C GLU A 7 14.25 -11.53 -0.68
N ASP A 8 15.34 -12.00 -1.32
CA ASP A 8 16.38 -11.17 -1.97
C ASP A 8 15.90 -10.24 -3.11
N LEU A 9 14.60 -10.27 -3.42
CA LEU A 9 13.97 -9.44 -4.44
C LEU A 9 12.89 -8.54 -3.88
N LYS A 10 12.46 -8.69 -2.61
CA LYS A 10 11.41 -7.85 -2.04
C LYS A 10 12.05 -6.68 -1.35
N MET A 11 11.56 -5.49 -1.64
CA MET A 11 11.96 -4.31 -0.88
C MET A 11 11.60 -4.44 0.61
N GLY A 12 12.34 -3.71 1.44
CA GLY A 12 12.11 -3.68 2.88
C GLY A 12 10.70 -3.22 3.31
N PRO A 13 10.30 -3.50 4.57
CA PRO A 13 8.95 -3.25 5.07
C PRO A 13 8.44 -1.81 4.87
N LEU A 14 9.35 -0.83 4.94
CA LEU A 14 9.05 0.58 4.79
C LEU A 14 8.59 0.93 3.37
N GLU A 15 9.36 0.46 2.39
CA GLU A 15 9.11 0.66 0.96
C GLU A 15 7.84 -0.06 0.52
N LEU A 16 7.61 -1.26 1.05
CA LEU A 16 6.37 -2.00 0.83
C LEU A 16 5.16 -1.32 1.49
N PHE A 17 5.31 -0.75 2.69
CA PHE A 17 4.24 -0.03 3.35
C PHE A 17 3.80 1.21 2.55
N LEU A 18 4.73 1.95 1.94
CA LEU A 18 4.37 3.08 1.09
C LEU A 18 3.45 2.65 -0.07
N ARG A 19 3.81 1.55 -0.75
CA ARG A 19 3.00 0.98 -1.85
C ARG A 19 1.63 0.53 -1.34
N ALA A 20 1.58 -0.11 -0.18
CA ALA A 20 0.34 -0.51 0.49
C ALA A 20 -0.54 0.68 0.93
N SER A 21 0.07 1.83 1.27
CA SER A 21 -0.65 3.00 1.78
C SER A 21 -1.55 3.68 0.74
N ASN A 22 -1.56 3.19 -0.50
CA ASN A 22 -2.44 3.59 -1.58
C ASN A 22 -3.53 2.55 -1.91
N GLY A 23 -3.65 1.49 -1.10
CA GLY A 23 -4.59 0.40 -1.32
C GLY A 23 -4.14 -0.59 -2.40
N SER A 24 -5.06 -1.41 -2.87
CA SER A 24 -4.79 -2.41 -3.94
C SER A 24 -5.01 -1.84 -5.35
N ILE A 25 -5.46 -0.59 -5.48
CA ILE A 25 -5.63 0.07 -6.78
C ILE A 25 -4.44 1.02 -7.03
N PHE A 26 -3.46 0.50 -7.76
CA PHE A 26 -2.26 1.23 -8.14
C PHE A 26 -2.56 2.17 -9.32
N LYS A 27 -2.82 3.45 -9.02
CA LYS A 27 -3.19 4.46 -10.03
C LYS A 27 -1.95 4.95 -10.76
N ILE A 28 -1.97 4.87 -12.09
CA ILE A 28 -0.86 5.35 -12.94
C ILE A 28 -1.34 6.46 -13.88
N TYR A 29 -0.48 7.43 -14.15
CA TYR A 29 -0.71 8.41 -15.21
C TYR A 29 0.33 8.23 -16.30
N ILE A 30 -0.11 8.01 -17.53
CA ILE A 30 0.79 7.98 -18.70
C ILE A 30 0.80 9.40 -19.27
N ALA A 31 1.92 10.08 -19.08
CA ALA A 31 2.09 11.47 -19.45
C ALA A 31 2.21 11.66 -20.96
N LYS A 32 1.81 12.85 -21.40
CA LYS A 32 1.89 13.32 -22.77
C LYS A 32 2.91 14.43 -22.87
N LYS A 33 3.42 14.63 -24.08
CA LYS A 33 4.29 15.76 -24.42
C LYS A 33 3.69 17.07 -23.92
N GLY A 34 4.47 17.80 -23.14
CA GLY A 34 4.11 19.09 -22.55
C GLY A 34 3.46 19.01 -21.18
N ASP A 35 3.17 17.83 -20.65
CA ASP A 35 2.80 17.68 -19.23
C ASP A 35 4.00 18.05 -18.35
N GLU A 36 3.72 18.71 -17.22
CA GLU A 36 4.75 19.03 -16.23
C GLU A 36 5.14 17.76 -15.47
N ILE A 37 6.44 17.48 -15.41
CA ILE A 37 6.97 16.33 -14.67
C ILE A 37 6.94 16.71 -13.18
N PRO A 38 6.30 15.90 -12.32
CA PRO A 38 6.30 16.14 -10.88
C PRO A 38 7.75 16.17 -10.36
N SER A 39 8.21 17.34 -9.89
CA SER A 39 9.52 17.49 -9.28
C SER A 39 9.40 18.23 -7.94
N SER A 40 10.15 17.77 -6.95
CA SER A 40 10.16 18.37 -5.61
C SER A 40 11.08 19.59 -5.51
N PHE A 41 11.99 19.78 -6.48
CA PHE A 41 13.01 20.83 -6.45
C PHE A 41 13.42 21.27 -7.86
N GLY A 42 13.58 22.58 -8.07
CA GLY A 42 14.16 23.14 -9.31
C GLY A 42 13.17 23.90 -10.19
N ASP A 43 13.62 24.21 -11.40
CA ASP A 43 12.76 24.78 -12.44
C ASP A 43 11.82 23.68 -12.99
N PRO A 44 10.57 24.01 -13.37
CA PRO A 44 9.66 23.03 -13.93
C PRO A 44 10.23 22.33 -15.17
N GLU A 45 10.25 21.00 -15.13
CA GLU A 45 10.55 20.17 -16.29
C GLU A 45 9.26 19.68 -16.95
N TYR A 46 9.32 19.47 -18.25
CA TYR A 46 8.16 19.05 -19.04
C TYR A 46 8.51 17.83 -19.89
N VAL A 47 7.54 16.94 -20.06
CA VAL A 47 7.66 15.77 -20.92
C VAL A 47 7.94 16.22 -22.34
N ASP A 48 9.04 15.72 -22.93
CA ASP A 48 9.54 16.19 -24.22
C ASP A 48 8.94 15.41 -25.41
N ASP A 49 8.42 14.22 -25.18
CA ASP A 49 7.86 13.36 -26.22
C ASP A 49 6.70 12.46 -25.77
N ASP A 50 5.89 12.02 -26.73
CA ASP A 50 4.79 11.08 -26.50
C ASP A 50 5.28 9.64 -26.68
N PHE A 51 4.72 8.71 -25.90
CA PHE A 51 4.86 7.29 -26.20
C PHE A 51 4.25 6.94 -27.56
N GLN A 52 4.95 6.10 -28.33
CA GLN A 52 4.42 5.54 -29.56
C GLN A 52 3.32 4.50 -29.28
N GLU A 53 2.45 4.27 -30.27
CA GLU A 53 1.32 3.36 -30.13
C GLU A 53 1.73 1.93 -29.72
N TRP A 54 2.87 1.43 -30.22
CA TRP A 54 3.35 0.10 -29.84
C TRP A 54 3.86 0.06 -28.39
N GLN A 55 4.44 1.17 -27.87
CA GLN A 55 4.84 1.27 -26.47
C GLN A 55 3.60 1.23 -25.58
N LEU A 56 2.60 2.07 -25.90
CA LEU A 56 1.33 2.10 -25.18
C LEU A 56 0.62 0.75 -25.21
N THR A 57 0.63 0.06 -26.36
CA THR A 57 0.05 -1.28 -26.50
C THR A 57 0.75 -2.28 -25.58
N ASN A 58 2.08 -2.30 -25.57
CA ASN A 58 2.86 -3.23 -24.76
C ASN A 58 2.77 -2.93 -23.26
N MET A 59 2.85 -1.66 -22.87
CA MET A 59 2.68 -1.23 -21.48
C MET A 59 1.31 -1.65 -20.94
N ARG A 60 0.24 -1.38 -21.72
CA ARG A 60 -1.12 -1.76 -21.33
C ARG A 60 -1.34 -3.26 -21.30
N ALA A 61 -0.67 -4.02 -22.17
CA ALA A 61 -0.69 -5.48 -22.12
C ALA A 61 -0.02 -6.03 -20.85
N ILE A 62 1.13 -5.48 -20.45
CA ILE A 62 1.80 -5.81 -19.18
C ILE A 62 0.91 -5.45 -18.00
N ASN A 63 0.36 -4.23 -17.97
CA ASN A 63 -0.53 -3.79 -16.90
C ASN A 63 -1.79 -4.65 -16.80
N SER A 64 -2.38 -5.06 -17.93
CA SER A 64 -3.52 -5.99 -17.95
C SER A 64 -3.15 -7.33 -17.33
N ARG A 65 -1.98 -7.88 -17.70
CA ARG A 65 -1.53 -9.15 -17.14
C ARG A 65 -1.20 -9.07 -15.66
N ILE A 66 -0.63 -7.96 -15.18
CA ILE A 66 -0.43 -7.72 -13.74
C ILE A 66 -1.78 -7.82 -13.00
N ASN A 67 -2.84 -7.22 -13.55
CA ASN A 67 -4.19 -7.26 -12.97
C ASN A 67 -4.82 -8.66 -13.00
N GLU A 68 -4.40 -9.51 -13.93
CA GLU A 68 -4.88 -10.90 -14.09
C GLU A 68 -4.15 -11.88 -13.16
N ASP A 69 -2.86 -11.64 -12.92
CA ASP A 69 -2.00 -12.57 -12.18
C ASP A 69 -1.95 -12.23 -10.67
N PHE A 70 -1.97 -10.94 -10.29
CA PHE A 70 -1.69 -10.50 -8.92
C PHE A 70 -2.87 -9.78 -8.25
N GLY A 71 -2.86 -9.70 -6.91
CA GLY A 71 -3.91 -9.02 -6.11
C GLY A 71 -3.91 -7.50 -6.18
N VAL A 72 -3.13 -6.91 -7.10
CA VAL A 72 -3.05 -5.47 -7.36
C VAL A 72 -3.73 -5.13 -8.69
N THR A 73 -4.40 -3.97 -8.74
CA THR A 73 -5.01 -3.44 -9.96
C THR A 73 -4.31 -2.17 -10.40
N ILE A 74 -3.56 -2.25 -11.48
CA ILE A 74 -3.04 -1.11 -12.23
C ILE A 74 -4.20 -0.41 -12.96
N LYS A 75 -4.38 0.87 -12.66
CA LYS A 75 -5.45 1.69 -13.22
C LYS A 75 -4.91 2.99 -13.80
N GLU A 76 -5.01 3.15 -15.12
CA GLU A 76 -4.70 4.42 -15.79
C GLU A 76 -5.73 5.49 -15.39
N VAL A 77 -5.25 6.63 -14.90
CA VAL A 77 -6.05 7.82 -14.58
C VAL A 77 -5.76 8.93 -15.57
N SER A 78 -6.72 9.81 -15.81
CA SER A 78 -6.56 10.95 -16.71
C SER A 78 -6.11 12.24 -16.01
N ASP A 79 -6.07 12.23 -14.68
CA ASP A 79 -5.72 13.37 -13.82
C ASP A 79 -4.43 13.02 -13.06
N PRO A 80 -3.29 13.66 -13.38
CA PRO A 80 -2.01 13.32 -12.77
C PRO A 80 -1.99 13.60 -11.27
N SER A 81 -2.83 14.50 -10.74
CA SER A 81 -2.92 14.75 -9.29
C SER A 81 -3.48 13.57 -8.49
N LYS A 82 -4.00 12.54 -9.18
CA LYS A 82 -4.57 11.32 -8.57
C LYS A 82 -3.72 10.09 -8.80
N ALA A 83 -2.62 10.21 -9.54
CA ALA A 83 -1.73 9.10 -9.83
C ALA A 83 -0.81 8.86 -8.63
N PHE A 84 -0.49 7.59 -8.41
CA PHE A 84 0.59 7.21 -7.52
C PHE A 84 1.92 7.16 -8.28
N LEU A 85 1.90 6.61 -9.50
CA LEU A 85 3.03 6.55 -10.42
C LEU A 85 2.79 7.43 -11.65
N PHE A 86 3.71 8.36 -11.90
CA PHE A 86 3.73 9.20 -13.10
C PHE A 86 4.72 8.61 -14.11
N VAL A 87 4.22 8.13 -15.25
CA VAL A 87 5.00 7.44 -16.28
C VAL A 87 5.18 8.36 -17.48
N TYR A 88 6.42 8.65 -17.87
CA TYR A 88 6.70 9.54 -19.00
C TYR A 88 7.82 9.02 -19.89
N SER A 89 7.77 9.39 -21.17
CA SER A 89 8.86 9.12 -22.10
C SER A 89 9.86 10.26 -22.08
N LYS A 90 11.13 9.96 -22.35
CA LYS A 90 12.16 10.98 -22.55
C LYS A 90 12.98 10.69 -23.79
N ASN A 91 13.11 11.67 -24.67
CA ASN A 91 13.88 11.57 -25.92
C ASN A 91 15.34 11.99 -25.71
N SER A 92 15.94 11.54 -24.60
CA SER A 92 17.31 11.86 -24.18
C SER A 92 18.14 10.57 -23.98
N ASN A 93 19.41 10.72 -23.62
CA ASN A 93 20.30 9.60 -23.30
C ASN A 93 20.04 8.99 -21.90
N GLU A 94 18.90 9.28 -21.29
CA GLU A 94 18.58 8.89 -19.93
C GLU A 94 18.16 7.43 -19.86
N TYR A 95 18.60 6.74 -18.81
CA TYR A 95 18.19 5.38 -18.52
C TYR A 95 16.71 5.39 -18.10
N SER A 96 16.01 4.29 -18.40
CA SER A 96 14.73 4.08 -17.75
C SER A 96 14.99 3.79 -16.27
N VAL A 97 14.28 4.49 -15.40
CA VAL A 97 14.45 4.43 -13.95
C VAL A 97 13.11 4.71 -13.31
N ASN A 98 12.74 3.87 -12.35
CA ASN A 98 11.73 4.19 -11.36
C ASN A 98 12.40 4.96 -10.21
N SER A 99 11.84 6.10 -9.81
CA SER A 99 12.40 6.87 -8.70
C SER A 99 12.33 6.06 -7.40
N ASP A 100 13.45 5.96 -6.69
CA ASP A 100 13.58 5.02 -5.57
C ASP A 100 13.07 5.53 -4.22
N LYS A 101 12.79 6.83 -4.06
CA LYS A 101 12.49 7.39 -2.72
C LYS A 101 11.26 8.31 -2.69
N PRO A 102 10.21 7.96 -1.92
CA PRO A 102 9.13 8.89 -1.61
C PRO A 102 9.62 10.05 -0.72
N PRO A 103 8.87 11.17 -0.61
CA PRO A 103 9.17 12.22 0.36
C PRO A 103 9.20 11.65 1.79
N GLU A 104 10.11 12.15 2.66
CA GLU A 104 10.32 11.67 4.05
C GLU A 104 9.04 11.78 4.93
N SER A 105 8.05 12.55 4.48
CA SER A 105 6.77 12.78 5.13
C SER A 105 5.72 11.67 4.98
N TYR A 106 5.98 10.57 4.26
CA TYR A 106 4.95 9.54 3.94
C TYR A 106 4.23 8.91 5.15
N LEU A 107 4.86 8.93 6.34
CA LEU A 107 4.24 8.48 7.60
C LEU A 107 3.26 9.50 8.19
N THR A 108 3.34 10.76 7.78
CA THR A 108 2.61 11.90 8.37
C THR A 108 1.71 12.63 7.38
N ASP A 109 1.93 12.45 6.08
CA ASP A 109 1.04 12.90 5.02
C ASP A 109 0.06 11.80 4.61
N GLY A 110 -1.03 12.20 3.96
CA GLY A 110 -2.05 11.31 3.41
C GLY A 110 -1.51 10.41 2.28
N PRO A 111 -2.36 9.91 1.38
CA PRO A 111 -1.88 9.25 0.17
C PRO A 111 -0.93 10.18 -0.57
N VAL A 112 0.29 9.71 -0.84
CA VAL A 112 1.28 10.49 -1.58
C VAL A 112 0.98 10.32 -3.07
N TYR A 113 0.40 11.34 -3.70
CA TYR A 113 0.20 11.36 -5.13
C TYR A 113 1.48 11.80 -5.85
N ASN A 114 1.76 11.21 -7.01
CA ASN A 114 3.03 11.32 -7.73
C ASN A 114 4.22 11.00 -6.81
N ALA A 115 4.05 9.99 -5.95
CA ALA A 115 5.11 9.50 -5.08
C ALA A 115 6.29 8.97 -5.89
N PHE A 116 5.99 8.42 -7.06
CA PHE A 116 6.98 7.83 -7.94
C PHE A 116 6.87 8.36 -9.36
N ASN A 117 8.03 8.48 -10.00
CA ASN A 117 8.20 8.82 -11.38
C ASN A 117 8.89 7.65 -12.09
N LEU A 118 8.31 7.19 -13.20
CA LEU A 118 8.93 6.23 -14.09
C LEU A 118 9.26 6.91 -15.41
N VAL A 119 10.56 7.12 -15.64
CA VAL A 119 11.07 7.59 -16.94
C VAL A 119 11.33 6.39 -17.85
N MET A 120 10.90 6.48 -19.09
CA MET A 120 11.15 5.46 -20.11
C MET A 120 11.91 6.04 -21.30
N GLY A 121 13.19 5.70 -21.38
CA GLY A 121 14.11 6.14 -22.44
C GLY A 121 14.41 5.07 -23.50
N HIS A 122 15.30 5.42 -24.43
CA HIS A 122 15.81 4.53 -25.50
C HIS A 122 17.31 4.23 -25.31
N SER A 123 17.74 4.14 -24.05
CA SER A 123 19.15 4.26 -23.63
C SER A 123 20.09 3.20 -24.19
N LYS A 124 19.63 2.09 -24.76
CA LYS A 124 20.51 0.95 -25.10
C LYS A 124 20.94 0.85 -26.57
N TRP A 125 20.21 1.45 -27.51
CA TRP A 125 20.47 1.18 -28.94
C TRP A 125 21.21 2.34 -29.62
N LEU A 126 22.40 2.09 -30.14
CA LEU A 126 23.19 3.07 -30.89
C LEU A 126 23.00 2.86 -32.40
N ARG A 127 22.60 3.91 -33.10
CA ARG A 127 22.54 4.05 -34.56
C ARG A 127 23.79 4.78 -35.06
N VAL A 128 24.24 4.48 -36.27
CA VAL A 128 25.32 5.22 -36.93
C VAL A 128 24.69 6.11 -38.00
N ASP A 129 24.77 7.43 -37.79
CA ASP A 129 24.42 8.45 -38.78
C ASP A 129 25.72 9.08 -39.30
N ASP A 130 26.06 8.78 -40.56
CA ASP A 130 27.31 9.17 -41.20
C ASP A 130 28.56 8.77 -40.37
N ASP A 131 29.24 9.75 -39.78
CA ASP A 131 30.45 9.63 -38.97
C ASP A 131 30.18 9.74 -37.45
N ARG A 132 28.91 9.73 -37.04
CA ARG A 132 28.47 9.84 -35.64
C ARG A 132 27.59 8.68 -35.20
N THR A 133 27.96 8.04 -34.08
CA THR A 133 27.07 7.16 -33.33
C THR A 133 26.10 7.99 -32.49
N GLN A 134 24.80 7.81 -32.68
CA GLN A 134 23.72 8.44 -31.91
C GLN A 134 22.81 7.37 -31.32
N ARG A 135 22.23 7.57 -30.13
CA ARG A 135 21.23 6.63 -29.60
C ARG A 135 19.92 6.73 -30.39
N ALA A 136 19.20 5.62 -30.50
CA ALA A 136 17.88 5.57 -31.10
C ALA A 136 16.92 6.48 -30.31
N LYS A 137 16.00 7.12 -31.02
CA LYS A 137 15.08 8.12 -30.49
C LYS A 137 13.64 7.66 -30.62
N THR A 138 12.77 8.31 -29.83
CA THR A 138 11.32 8.21 -30.02
C THR A 138 10.99 8.74 -31.42
N GLY A 139 10.64 7.82 -32.31
CA GLY A 139 10.28 8.07 -33.71
C GLY A 139 10.99 7.15 -34.71
N ASP A 140 12.08 6.50 -34.28
CA ASP A 140 12.89 5.64 -35.15
C ASP A 140 12.17 4.34 -35.51
N GLU A 141 12.45 3.81 -36.71
CA GLU A 141 12.09 2.43 -37.03
C GLU A 141 12.97 1.48 -36.19
N LEU A 142 12.33 0.84 -35.20
CA LEU A 142 12.94 -0.17 -34.35
C LEU A 142 12.66 -1.57 -34.89
N THR A 143 13.68 -2.42 -34.79
CA THR A 143 13.53 -3.87 -34.99
C THR A 143 12.63 -4.47 -33.92
N GLN A 144 12.11 -5.68 -34.15
CA GLN A 144 11.27 -6.36 -33.16
C GLN A 144 12.07 -6.66 -31.87
N GLU A 145 13.35 -7.00 -31.99
CA GLU A 145 14.23 -7.27 -30.85
C GLU A 145 14.42 -6.03 -29.97
N GLU A 146 14.61 -4.85 -30.57
CA GLU A 146 14.70 -3.58 -29.84
C GLU A 146 13.39 -3.24 -29.12
N LYS A 147 12.23 -3.50 -29.75
CA LYS A 147 10.92 -3.33 -29.11
C LYS A 147 10.71 -4.31 -27.95
N ASP A 148 11.17 -5.54 -28.09
CA ASP A 148 11.07 -6.57 -27.06
C ASP A 148 11.98 -6.23 -25.86
N ASP A 149 13.22 -5.78 -26.10
CA ASP A 149 14.15 -5.29 -25.06
C ASP A 149 13.58 -4.08 -24.31
N TRP A 150 12.99 -3.11 -25.02
CA TRP A 150 12.29 -1.98 -24.38
C TRP A 150 11.12 -2.43 -23.50
N THR A 151 10.37 -3.41 -23.99
CA THR A 151 9.21 -3.96 -23.27
C THR A 151 9.65 -4.71 -22.02
N LYS A 152 10.79 -5.41 -22.06
CA LYS A 152 11.43 -6.02 -20.88
C LYS A 152 11.83 -4.95 -19.87
N VAL A 153 12.39 -3.83 -20.31
CA VAL A 153 12.76 -2.72 -19.41
C VAL A 153 11.51 -2.18 -18.71
N TYR A 154 10.42 -1.91 -19.43
CA TYR A 154 9.17 -1.49 -18.77
C TYR A 154 8.67 -2.53 -17.76
N LEU A 155 8.77 -3.83 -18.08
CA LEU A 155 8.42 -4.90 -17.15
C LEU A 155 9.29 -4.87 -15.88
N HIS A 156 10.59 -4.65 -16.02
CA HIS A 156 11.54 -4.51 -14.91
C HIS A 156 11.19 -3.31 -14.00
N GLU A 157 10.93 -2.15 -14.60
CA GLU A 157 10.58 -0.93 -13.84
C GLU A 157 9.21 -1.05 -13.15
N MET A 158 8.29 -1.81 -13.74
CA MET A 158 7.04 -2.19 -13.07
C MET A 158 7.28 -3.15 -11.90
N GLY A 159 8.34 -3.96 -11.94
CA GLY A 159 8.81 -4.74 -10.79
C GLY A 159 9.15 -3.83 -9.62
N HIS A 160 9.99 -2.80 -9.86
CA HIS A 160 10.30 -1.78 -8.86
C HIS A 160 9.07 -1.03 -8.35
N ALA A 161 8.14 -0.66 -9.24
CA ALA A 161 6.89 0.00 -8.86
C ALA A 161 6.07 -0.88 -7.90
N LEU A 162 6.08 -2.19 -8.11
CA LEU A 162 5.35 -3.18 -7.31
C LEU A 162 6.10 -3.63 -6.05
N GLY A 163 7.34 -3.20 -5.85
CA GLY A 163 8.11 -3.49 -4.63
C GLY A 163 9.18 -4.55 -4.78
N LEU A 164 9.61 -4.85 -6.01
CA LEU A 164 10.79 -5.65 -6.26
C LEU A 164 12.07 -4.80 -6.30
N GLU A 165 13.19 -5.35 -5.85
CA GLU A 165 14.51 -4.72 -5.94
C GLU A 165 15.50 -5.58 -6.72
N HIS A 166 16.70 -5.05 -6.97
CA HIS A 166 17.74 -5.83 -7.62
C HIS A 166 18.32 -6.86 -6.65
N PRO A 167 18.75 -8.04 -7.12
CA PRO A 167 19.31 -9.09 -6.27
C PRO A 167 20.67 -8.77 -5.62
N TRP A 168 21.20 -7.56 -5.81
CA TRP A 168 22.43 -7.06 -5.20
C TRP A 168 22.20 -5.81 -4.36
N ASP A 169 20.97 -5.31 -4.30
CA ASP A 169 20.61 -4.20 -3.42
C ASP A 169 20.72 -4.69 -1.98
N LYS A 170 21.22 -3.84 -1.08
CA LYS A 170 21.53 -4.22 0.32
C LYS A 170 20.78 -3.36 1.33
N ALA A 171 19.83 -2.56 0.85
CA ALA A 171 19.26 -1.45 1.60
C ALA A 171 18.44 -1.93 2.80
N ASP A 172 17.76 -3.07 2.66
CA ASP A 172 16.98 -3.73 3.70
C ASP A 172 17.72 -4.92 4.36
N GLY A 173 18.99 -5.10 4.00
CA GLY A 173 19.91 -6.04 4.64
C GLY A 173 19.80 -7.49 4.15
N ASP A 174 19.05 -7.79 3.09
CA ASP A 174 19.21 -9.02 2.31
C ASP A 174 19.76 -8.73 0.90
N TRP A 175 20.34 -9.76 0.26
CA TRP A 175 20.84 -9.71 -1.12
C TRP A 175 21.31 -11.12 -1.53
N ALA A 176 21.14 -11.44 -2.81
CA ALA A 176 21.64 -12.70 -3.37
C ALA A 176 23.07 -12.59 -3.90
N THR A 177 23.45 -11.46 -4.51
CA THR A 177 24.72 -11.30 -5.22
C THR A 177 25.51 -10.09 -4.73
N ASP A 178 26.85 -10.14 -4.82
CA ASP A 178 27.68 -9.07 -4.24
C ASP A 178 27.59 -7.76 -5.03
N ASN A 179 27.29 -7.84 -6.32
CA ASN A 179 27.14 -6.72 -7.27
C ASN A 179 26.47 -7.17 -8.58
N SER A 180 26.05 -6.21 -9.39
CA SER A 180 25.36 -6.40 -10.67
C SER A 180 26.11 -7.19 -11.77
N ASN A 181 27.39 -7.53 -11.57
CA ASN A 181 28.16 -8.32 -12.55
C ASN A 181 28.22 -9.81 -12.20
N GLU A 182 27.76 -10.20 -11.01
CA GLU A 182 27.71 -11.61 -10.65
C GLU A 182 26.57 -12.31 -11.39
N ILE A 183 26.85 -13.50 -11.93
CA ILE A 183 25.86 -14.29 -12.65
C ILE A 183 25.15 -15.19 -11.65
N SER A 184 23.84 -14.99 -11.48
CA SER A 184 22.98 -15.91 -10.75
C SER A 184 22.64 -17.14 -11.62
N PRO A 185 22.51 -18.35 -11.03
CA PRO A 185 21.92 -19.49 -11.71
C PRO A 185 20.38 -19.41 -11.78
N THR A 186 19.77 -18.51 -11.00
CA THR A 186 18.33 -18.25 -10.98
C THR A 186 18.03 -17.05 -11.87
N ASP A 187 17.16 -17.25 -12.86
CA ASP A 187 16.68 -16.23 -13.78
C ASP A 187 15.76 -15.21 -13.06
N SER A 188 16.05 -13.91 -13.16
CA SER A 188 15.16 -12.83 -12.70
C SER A 188 15.09 -11.68 -13.69
N VAL A 189 13.88 -11.12 -13.88
CA VAL A 189 13.68 -9.88 -14.64
C VAL A 189 14.37 -8.69 -13.95
N MET A 190 14.58 -8.77 -12.63
CA MET A 190 15.25 -7.74 -11.82
C MET A 190 16.77 -7.72 -12.00
N GLU A 191 17.35 -8.66 -12.75
CA GLU A 191 18.73 -8.51 -13.21
C GLU A 191 18.83 -7.51 -14.39
N TYR A 192 20.02 -6.94 -14.61
CA TYR A 192 20.28 -6.07 -15.76
C TYR A 192 20.28 -6.81 -17.10
N SER A 193 20.39 -8.15 -17.08
CA SER A 193 20.26 -8.95 -18.30
C SER A 193 18.87 -8.77 -18.92
N ALA A 194 18.83 -8.66 -20.26
CA ALA A 194 17.55 -8.65 -20.99
C ALA A 194 17.03 -10.06 -21.27
N THR A 195 17.91 -11.07 -21.13
CA THR A 195 17.62 -12.46 -21.49
C THR A 195 17.73 -13.39 -20.29
N ASP A 196 16.95 -14.45 -20.33
CA ASP A 196 17.08 -15.61 -19.45
C ASP A 196 18.39 -16.39 -19.72
N SER A 197 18.66 -17.38 -18.87
CA SER A 197 19.79 -18.29 -18.96
C SER A 197 19.84 -19.11 -20.26
N ALA A 198 18.73 -19.22 -20.98
CA ALA A 198 18.63 -19.85 -22.29
C ALA A 198 18.84 -18.87 -23.47
N GLY A 199 19.03 -17.59 -23.19
CA GLY A 199 19.24 -16.52 -24.18
C GLY A 199 17.96 -15.96 -24.79
N ASN A 200 16.79 -16.24 -24.23
CA ASN A 200 15.52 -15.65 -24.68
C ASN A 200 15.24 -14.36 -23.93
N ILE A 201 14.75 -13.34 -24.63
CA ILE A 201 14.30 -12.09 -23.99
C ILE A 201 13.12 -12.40 -23.05
N TYR A 202 13.16 -11.86 -21.84
CA TYR A 202 12.04 -11.97 -20.91
C TYR A 202 10.79 -11.31 -21.49
N LYS A 203 9.71 -12.09 -21.55
CA LYS A 203 8.37 -11.60 -21.92
C LYS A 203 7.45 -11.45 -20.71
N TRP A 204 7.90 -11.95 -19.57
CA TRP A 204 7.21 -11.90 -18.29
C TRP A 204 8.20 -12.13 -17.15
N TYR A 205 7.75 -11.83 -15.93
CA TYR A 205 8.41 -12.18 -14.68
C TYR A 205 8.78 -13.67 -14.64
N SER A 206 9.96 -13.96 -14.10
CA SER A 206 10.43 -15.32 -13.87
C SER A 206 9.67 -15.97 -12.70
N GLU A 207 9.94 -17.25 -12.42
CA GLU A 207 9.28 -17.95 -11.32
C GLU A 207 9.59 -17.31 -9.95
N VAL A 208 10.81 -16.81 -9.73
CA VAL A 208 11.18 -16.16 -8.47
C VAL A 208 10.55 -14.77 -8.35
N ASP A 209 10.48 -14.02 -9.44
CA ASP A 209 9.81 -12.71 -9.50
C ASP A 209 8.31 -12.85 -9.20
N VAL A 210 7.64 -13.83 -9.84
CA VAL A 210 6.21 -14.13 -9.61
C VAL A 210 5.99 -14.53 -8.15
N LYS A 211 6.86 -15.36 -7.57
CA LYS A 211 6.77 -15.76 -6.17
C LYS A 211 6.88 -14.55 -5.23
N ALA A 212 7.84 -13.65 -5.47
CA ALA A 212 8.00 -12.43 -4.68
C ALA A 212 6.76 -11.52 -4.80
N LEU A 213 6.23 -11.32 -6.02
CA LEU A 213 5.03 -10.53 -6.25
C LEU A 213 3.77 -11.16 -5.63
N GLU A 214 3.62 -12.48 -5.62
CA GLU A 214 2.54 -13.18 -4.91
C GLU A 214 2.69 -13.05 -3.38
N GLU A 215 3.91 -13.01 -2.84
CA GLU A 215 4.15 -12.78 -1.41
C GLU A 215 3.83 -11.34 -1.00
N ILE A 216 4.08 -10.35 -1.86
CA ILE A 216 3.71 -8.95 -1.62
C ILE A 216 2.21 -8.75 -1.83
N TRP A 217 1.71 -9.07 -3.02
CA TRP A 217 0.39 -8.66 -3.49
C TRP A 217 -0.67 -9.76 -3.46
N GLY A 218 -0.30 -11.01 -3.22
CA GLY A 218 -1.20 -12.14 -3.37
C GLY A 218 -1.58 -12.39 -4.83
N LYS A 219 -2.46 -13.36 -5.05
CA LYS A 219 -3.02 -13.64 -6.39
C LYS A 219 -4.20 -12.74 -6.68
N ALA A 220 -4.56 -12.62 -7.96
CA ALA A 220 -5.75 -11.88 -8.36
C ALA A 220 -7.00 -12.32 -7.57
N GLY A 221 -7.69 -11.34 -6.99
CA GLY A 221 -8.87 -11.53 -6.14
C GLY A 221 -8.58 -11.90 -4.67
N GLU A 222 -7.32 -12.10 -4.29
CA GLU A 222 -6.93 -12.24 -2.88
C GLU A 222 -6.71 -10.87 -2.23
N ILE A 223 -6.82 -10.83 -0.90
CA ILE A 223 -6.45 -9.63 -0.15
C ILE A 223 -4.92 -9.55 -0.14
N PRO A 224 -4.31 -8.48 -0.67
CA PRO A 224 -2.86 -8.39 -0.72
C PRO A 224 -2.23 -8.39 0.68
N PRO A 225 -1.26 -9.28 0.95
CA PRO A 225 -0.53 -9.32 2.21
C PRO A 225 0.09 -7.96 2.59
N VAL A 226 0.60 -7.22 1.61
CA VAL A 226 1.23 -5.90 1.80
C VAL A 226 0.32 -4.90 2.52
N LEU A 227 -1.01 -4.99 2.36
CA LEU A 227 -1.94 -4.07 2.99
C LEU A 227 -2.06 -4.24 4.52
N SER A 228 -1.55 -5.36 5.05
CA SER A 228 -1.49 -5.64 6.49
C SER A 228 -0.12 -5.31 7.09
N LEU A 229 0.83 -4.80 6.30
CA LEU A 229 2.15 -4.43 6.79
C LEU A 229 2.09 -3.13 7.61
N THR A 230 2.92 -3.09 8.63
CA THR A 230 3.25 -1.88 9.39
C THR A 230 4.64 -1.40 8.95
N PRO A 231 4.88 -0.08 8.86
CA PRO A 231 6.21 0.44 8.54
C PRO A 231 7.17 0.31 9.72
N TYR A 232 6.68 -0.10 10.89
CA TYR A 232 7.42 -0.15 12.13
C TYR A 232 7.97 -1.54 12.44
N VAL A 233 9.25 -1.58 12.80
CA VAL A 233 9.92 -2.73 13.40
C VAL A 233 9.78 -2.63 14.91
N LYS A 234 9.61 -3.77 15.58
CA LYS A 234 9.60 -3.79 17.04
C LYS A 234 11.00 -3.47 17.53
N LEU A 235 11.09 -2.62 18.55
CA LEU A 235 12.39 -2.23 19.12
C LEU A 235 13.21 -3.43 19.62
N ALA A 236 12.55 -4.52 20.02
CA ALA A 236 13.21 -5.76 20.44
C ALA A 236 13.93 -6.50 19.28
N ASP A 237 13.55 -6.20 18.04
CA ASP A 237 14.04 -6.87 16.83
C ASP A 237 15.11 -6.04 16.08
N ARG A 238 15.42 -4.82 16.54
CA ARG A 238 16.39 -3.89 15.90
C ARG A 238 17.72 -4.54 15.54
N ASP A 239 18.26 -5.36 16.44
CA ASP A 239 19.59 -5.97 16.27
C ASP A 239 19.49 -7.38 15.63
N SER A 240 18.34 -7.73 15.04
CA SER A 240 18.10 -9.02 14.38
C SER A 240 18.34 -8.91 12.87
N GLY A 241 19.13 -9.82 12.30
CA GLY A 241 19.38 -9.87 10.85
C GLY A 241 20.84 -9.78 10.42
N GLY A 242 21.76 -9.45 11.32
CA GLY A 242 23.21 -9.54 11.07
C GLY A 242 23.79 -8.50 10.12
N ASN A 243 22.95 -7.70 9.45
CA ASN A 243 23.34 -6.62 8.54
C ASN A 243 22.66 -5.29 8.95
N PRO A 244 23.32 -4.14 8.71
CA PRO A 244 22.72 -2.80 8.86
C PRO A 244 21.49 -2.62 7.96
N ARG A 245 20.43 -1.96 8.45
CA ARG A 245 19.14 -1.78 7.76
C ARG A 245 18.57 -0.38 7.94
N GLY A 246 17.70 0.06 7.03
CA GLY A 246 16.89 1.26 7.24
C GLY A 246 15.58 0.95 8.00
N GLU A 247 15.59 0.95 9.32
CA GLU A 247 14.40 0.58 10.12
C GLU A 247 13.69 1.79 10.76
N VAL A 248 12.39 1.64 11.00
CA VAL A 248 11.60 2.66 11.72
C VAL A 248 11.02 2.05 12.98
N PHE A 249 11.25 2.70 14.13
CA PHE A 249 10.76 2.28 15.43
C PHE A 249 9.72 3.27 15.94
N LEU A 250 8.57 2.76 16.35
CA LEU A 250 7.54 3.53 17.03
C LEU A 250 7.55 3.20 18.52
N ALA A 251 7.54 4.23 19.37
CA ALA A 251 7.37 4.08 20.80
C ALA A 251 6.01 3.44 21.13
N GLU A 252 6.02 2.41 21.97
CA GLU A 252 4.82 1.68 22.38
C GLU A 252 4.61 1.75 23.90
N GLY A 253 3.34 1.93 24.31
CA GLY A 253 2.93 1.96 25.71
C GLY A 253 3.59 3.08 26.50
N ASP A 254 4.21 2.74 27.63
CA ASP A 254 4.90 3.70 28.51
C ASP A 254 6.40 3.90 28.12
N THR A 255 6.84 3.31 27.01
CA THR A 255 8.25 3.38 26.57
C THR A 255 8.53 4.74 25.95
N THR A 256 9.28 5.58 26.66
CA THR A 256 9.54 6.98 26.25
C THR A 256 11.01 7.27 25.96
N SER A 257 11.89 6.29 26.12
CA SER A 257 13.33 6.41 25.90
C SER A 257 13.90 5.20 25.16
N VAL A 258 14.91 5.41 24.32
CA VAL A 258 15.64 4.34 23.61
C VAL A 258 17.14 4.55 23.72
N SER A 259 17.89 3.45 23.91
CA SER A 259 19.36 3.47 23.93
C SER A 259 19.93 2.96 22.61
N ILE A 260 20.92 3.68 22.09
CA ILE A 260 21.64 3.36 20.85
C ILE A 260 23.12 3.24 21.22
N ASN A 261 23.74 2.10 20.91
CA ASN A 261 25.13 1.82 21.27
C ASN A 261 26.13 2.46 20.28
N LEU A 262 25.97 3.76 20.02
CA LEU A 262 26.82 4.57 19.16
C LEU A 262 27.26 5.84 19.91
N SER A 263 28.35 6.48 19.46
CA SER A 263 28.74 7.82 19.93
C SER A 263 28.08 8.88 19.07
N TYR A 264 27.41 9.84 19.69
CA TYR A 264 26.84 10.99 18.96
C TYR A 264 27.96 11.84 18.34
N ALA A 265 29.03 12.08 19.10
CA ALA A 265 30.15 12.90 18.65
C ALA A 265 30.87 12.29 17.43
N GLU A 266 31.04 10.97 17.41
CA GLU A 266 31.60 10.26 16.26
C GLU A 266 30.80 10.49 14.99
N ILE A 267 29.46 10.34 15.06
CA ILE A 267 28.59 10.52 13.89
C ILE A 267 28.65 11.98 13.42
N GLU A 268 28.60 12.94 14.34
CA GLU A 268 28.68 14.38 14.06
C GLU A 268 29.98 14.75 13.32
N GLU A 269 31.12 14.19 13.75
CA GLU A 269 32.42 14.41 13.11
C GLU A 269 32.50 13.82 11.68
N ASN A 270 31.70 12.80 11.38
CA ASN A 270 31.75 12.05 10.13
C ASN A 270 30.60 12.37 9.15
N LEU A 271 29.75 13.37 9.42
CA LEU A 271 28.62 13.76 8.56
C LEU A 271 28.99 14.13 7.11
N ALA A 272 30.26 14.49 6.85
CA ALA A 272 30.75 14.81 5.51
C ALA A 272 31.18 13.56 4.70
N ASN A 273 31.31 12.40 5.34
CA ASN A 273 31.75 11.18 4.67
C ASN A 273 30.67 10.65 3.74
N ARG A 274 31.12 10.10 2.61
CA ARG A 274 30.26 9.54 1.57
C ARG A 274 30.77 8.18 1.13
N ASP A 275 29.88 7.34 0.61
CA ASP A 275 30.25 6.10 -0.06
C ASP A 275 30.80 6.36 -1.48
N GLU A 276 31.10 5.30 -2.22
CA GLU A 276 31.58 5.35 -3.61
C GLU A 276 30.56 5.92 -4.60
N ASN A 277 29.27 5.89 -4.24
CA ASN A 277 28.15 6.44 -5.01
C ASN A 277 27.79 7.86 -4.58
N ASN A 278 28.62 8.48 -3.72
CA ASN A 278 28.41 9.82 -3.16
C ASN A 278 27.16 9.94 -2.26
N ASN A 279 26.67 8.83 -1.71
CA ASN A 279 25.59 8.81 -0.72
C ASN A 279 26.12 9.10 0.68
N SER A 280 25.29 9.70 1.53
CA SER A 280 25.62 9.84 2.95
C SER A 280 25.66 8.48 3.62
N ILE A 281 26.65 8.25 4.48
CA ILE A 281 26.77 7.05 5.32
C ILE A 281 26.70 7.37 6.82
N TYR A 282 26.66 8.67 7.18
CA TYR A 282 26.40 9.17 8.53
C TYR A 282 25.32 10.24 8.46
N ARG A 283 24.39 10.23 9.42
CA ARG A 283 23.28 11.21 9.51
C ARG A 283 22.85 11.38 10.95
N LEU A 284 22.53 12.61 11.32
CA LEU A 284 21.78 12.96 12.52
C LEU A 284 20.73 13.98 12.11
N SER A 285 19.45 13.64 12.31
CA SER A 285 18.33 14.52 11.96
C SER A 285 17.27 14.45 13.05
N GLU A 286 16.83 15.62 13.53
CA GLU A 286 15.79 15.74 14.54
C GLU A 286 14.59 16.48 13.94
N GLY A 287 13.40 15.94 14.16
CA GLY A 287 12.12 16.55 13.84
C GLY A 287 11.15 16.41 15.01
N THR A 288 9.95 16.99 14.88
CA THR A 288 8.91 16.88 15.92
C THR A 288 8.52 15.41 16.12
N GLY A 289 8.88 14.87 17.29
CA GLY A 289 8.65 13.49 17.69
C GLY A 289 9.40 12.45 16.88
N LYS A 290 10.36 12.84 16.02
CA LYS A 290 11.11 11.97 15.12
C LYS A 290 12.62 12.22 15.28
N PHE A 291 13.41 11.16 15.32
CA PHE A 291 14.86 11.26 15.33
C PHE A 291 15.47 10.21 14.42
N THR A 292 16.22 10.63 13.41
CA THR A 292 16.88 9.74 12.44
C THR A 292 18.38 9.76 12.67
N VAL A 293 18.98 8.57 12.68
CA VAL A 293 20.41 8.35 12.78
C VAL A 293 20.86 7.39 11.70
N GLN A 294 21.95 7.73 11.02
CA GLN A 294 22.59 6.82 10.07
C GLN A 294 24.02 6.53 10.51
N HIS A 295 24.40 5.26 10.50
CA HIS A 295 25.75 4.79 10.79
C HIS A 295 26.02 3.44 10.10
N PRO A 296 27.25 3.15 9.63
CA PRO A 296 27.57 1.91 8.92
C PRO A 296 27.21 0.61 9.66
N ASP A 297 27.17 0.64 11.00
CA ASP A 297 26.85 -0.54 11.81
C ASP A 297 25.34 -0.83 11.94
N ILE A 298 24.47 0.17 11.72
CA ILE A 298 23.01 0.02 11.93
C ILE A 298 22.18 0.34 10.70
N GLY A 299 22.69 1.13 9.74
CA GLY A 299 21.91 1.62 8.59
C GLY A 299 21.33 3.00 8.87
N GLU A 300 20.18 3.36 8.27
CA GLU A 300 19.45 4.63 8.51
C GLU A 300 18.20 4.35 9.37
N ASP A 301 18.36 4.37 10.70
CA ASP A 301 17.27 4.14 11.64
C ASP A 301 16.49 5.43 11.94
N THR A 302 15.18 5.32 12.06
CA THR A 302 14.30 6.40 12.52
C THR A 302 13.52 6.00 13.76
N TYR A 303 13.60 6.81 14.82
CA TYR A 303 12.95 6.62 16.10
C TYR A 303 11.82 7.65 16.27
N ILE A 304 10.58 7.18 16.45
CA ILE A 304 9.37 8.01 16.53
C ILE A 304 8.70 7.85 17.89
N GLY A 305 8.33 8.96 18.52
CA GLY A 305 7.63 8.99 19.81
C GLY A 305 8.52 8.77 21.04
N PHE A 306 9.82 8.58 20.86
CA PHE A 306 10.78 8.52 21.96
C PHE A 306 11.19 9.93 22.38
N SER A 307 10.86 10.32 23.61
CA SER A 307 11.24 11.61 24.18
C SER A 307 12.73 11.73 24.52
N GLU A 308 13.42 10.60 24.70
CA GLU A 308 14.86 10.54 24.97
C GLU A 308 15.56 9.50 24.07
N ILE A 309 16.56 9.96 23.31
CA ILE A 309 17.48 9.10 22.55
C ILE A 309 18.83 9.10 23.27
N ILE A 310 19.26 7.94 23.77
CA ILE A 310 20.42 7.80 24.65
C ILE A 310 21.57 7.17 23.85
N PHE A 311 22.51 8.00 23.42
CA PHE A 311 23.81 7.57 22.90
C PHE A 311 24.78 7.25 24.04
N THR A 312 25.92 6.63 23.71
CA THR A 312 26.94 6.25 24.69
C THR A 312 27.60 7.44 25.41
N ASP A 313 27.60 8.61 24.78
CA ASP A 313 28.28 9.83 25.21
C ASP A 313 27.32 11.02 25.42
N ARG A 314 26.05 10.90 25.02
CA ARG A 314 25.06 11.98 25.04
C ARG A 314 23.63 11.46 25.08
N THR A 315 22.74 12.20 25.73
CA THR A 315 21.29 12.04 25.57
C THR A 315 20.73 13.20 24.76
N VAL A 316 19.88 12.90 23.78
CA VAL A 316 19.11 13.86 22.99
C VAL A 316 17.67 13.82 23.47
N THR A 317 17.09 14.99 23.76
CA THR A 317 15.67 15.12 24.10
C THR A 317 14.91 15.52 22.85
N VAL A 318 13.84 14.80 22.52
CA VAL A 318 13.02 15.02 21.32
C VAL A 318 11.65 15.56 21.75
N ASN A 319 11.15 16.58 21.03
CA ASN A 319 9.82 17.15 21.29
C ASN A 319 8.72 16.23 20.73
N VAL A 320 8.15 15.35 21.55
CA VAL A 320 7.13 14.37 21.15
C VAL A 320 5.71 14.96 21.31
N PRO A 321 4.86 14.93 20.28
CA PRO A 321 3.45 15.32 20.38
C PRO A 321 2.64 14.44 21.34
N ASP A 322 1.56 14.99 21.91
CA ASP A 322 0.71 14.27 22.89
C ASP A 322 -0.14 13.18 22.22
N SER A 323 -0.34 13.26 20.90
CA SER A 323 -1.07 12.27 20.13
C SER A 323 -0.52 12.08 18.72
N ALA A 324 -0.79 10.91 18.12
CA ALA A 324 -0.44 10.62 16.73
C ALA A 324 -1.03 11.66 15.75
N ALA A 325 -2.19 12.24 16.06
CA ALA A 325 -2.86 13.24 15.23
C ALA A 325 -2.10 14.58 15.14
N GLU A 326 -1.11 14.81 16.00
CA GLU A 326 -0.38 16.08 16.11
C GLU A 326 1.00 16.05 15.46
N TYR A 327 1.40 14.93 14.87
CA TYR A 327 2.67 14.84 14.15
C TYR A 327 2.61 15.65 12.84
N PRO A 328 3.54 16.61 12.64
CA PRO A 328 3.59 17.38 11.41
C PRO A 328 4.29 16.61 10.29
N ASN A 329 4.02 17.02 9.06
CA ASN A 329 4.81 16.67 7.88
C ASN A 329 6.12 17.49 7.82
N ASP A 330 6.90 17.28 6.75
CA ASP A 330 8.23 17.91 6.59
C ASP A 330 8.15 19.44 6.44
N ASN A 331 6.99 19.98 6.05
CA ASN A 331 6.73 21.42 5.99
C ASN A 331 6.30 22.01 7.34
N GLY A 332 6.16 21.18 8.39
CA GLY A 332 5.69 21.59 9.70
C GLY A 332 4.16 21.69 9.83
N GLU A 333 3.41 21.19 8.85
CA GLU A 333 1.93 21.22 8.83
C GLU A 333 1.33 19.91 9.35
N ILE A 334 0.20 19.98 10.07
CA ILE A 334 -0.55 18.80 10.51
C ILE A 334 -1.66 18.53 9.49
N THR A 335 -1.44 17.52 8.64
CA THR A 335 -2.38 17.11 7.59
C THR A 335 -3.21 15.92 8.05
N THR A 336 -2.58 14.74 8.21
CA THR A 336 -3.23 13.50 8.66
C THR A 336 -2.74 13.01 10.01
N GLY A 337 -1.61 13.54 10.50
CA GLY A 337 -0.90 12.97 11.65
C GLY A 337 -0.17 11.66 11.29
N LEU A 338 0.47 11.07 12.29
CA LEU A 338 1.27 9.85 12.16
C LEU A 338 0.39 8.62 11.88
N LYS A 339 0.69 7.91 10.79
CA LYS A 339 0.14 6.59 10.48
C LYS A 339 0.74 5.55 11.41
N THR A 340 0.01 5.06 12.41
CA THR A 340 0.56 4.16 13.45
C THR A 340 0.37 2.67 13.19
N GLY A 341 -0.21 2.28 12.04
CA GLY A 341 -0.56 0.89 11.78
C GLY A 341 -0.77 0.60 10.30
N PRO A 342 -1.19 -0.63 9.97
CA PRO A 342 -1.38 -1.06 8.59
C PRO A 342 -2.46 -0.28 7.86
N TYR A 343 -2.43 -0.34 6.53
CA TYR A 343 -3.49 0.22 5.68
C TYR A 343 -4.84 -0.43 6.00
N LEU A 344 -4.89 -1.77 6.01
CA LEU A 344 -6.05 -2.51 6.48
C LEU A 344 -5.95 -2.72 7.99
N LYS A 345 -6.81 -2.02 8.74
CA LYS A 345 -7.03 -2.29 10.17
C LYS A 345 -7.71 -3.63 10.44
N TYR A 346 -8.40 -4.16 9.44
CA TYR A 346 -9.13 -5.41 9.55
C TYR A 346 -9.10 -6.19 8.23
N THR A 347 -8.80 -7.48 8.32
CA THR A 347 -8.64 -8.39 7.19
C THR A 347 -9.68 -9.50 7.27
N LEU A 348 -10.36 -9.76 6.14
CA LEU A 348 -11.35 -10.83 6.03
C LEU A 348 -10.68 -12.20 5.88
N SER A 349 -11.44 -13.27 6.11
CA SER A 349 -10.93 -14.64 6.06
C SER A 349 -11.65 -15.50 5.04
N LYS A 350 -10.92 -16.43 4.39
CA LYS A 350 -11.52 -17.48 3.54
C LYS A 350 -12.18 -18.60 4.35
N THR A 351 -11.89 -18.69 5.65
CA THR A 351 -12.38 -19.75 6.54
C THR A 351 -13.03 -19.19 7.79
N GLU A 352 -14.04 -19.89 8.31
CA GLU A 352 -14.66 -19.59 9.61
C GLU A 352 -13.66 -19.75 10.77
N ASP A 353 -13.87 -18.99 11.84
CA ASP A 353 -13.28 -19.25 13.16
C ASP A 353 -14.03 -20.42 13.82
N SER A 354 -13.36 -21.58 13.88
CA SER A 354 -13.89 -22.81 14.49
C SER A 354 -14.20 -22.70 15.99
N THR A 355 -13.72 -21.64 16.66
CA THR A 355 -13.96 -21.41 18.09
C THR A 355 -15.21 -20.57 18.36
N LYS A 356 -15.83 -20.00 17.32
CA LYS A 356 -17.00 -19.14 17.38
C LYS A 356 -18.20 -19.79 16.72
N ASN A 357 -19.40 -19.35 17.12
CA ASN A 357 -20.64 -19.88 16.56
C ASN A 357 -20.93 -19.24 15.19
N THR A 358 -21.35 -20.06 14.22
CA THR A 358 -21.95 -19.56 12.98
C THR A 358 -23.45 -19.36 13.18
N LEU A 359 -23.92 -18.12 12.98
CA LEU A 359 -25.32 -17.77 13.11
C LEU A 359 -26.12 -18.26 11.89
N LYS A 360 -27.40 -18.57 12.10
CA LYS A 360 -28.32 -19.04 11.06
C LYS A 360 -29.62 -18.27 11.14
N ALA A 361 -30.41 -18.30 10.07
CA ALA A 361 -31.70 -17.63 10.00
C ALA A 361 -32.53 -17.87 11.27
N HIS A 362 -32.99 -16.80 11.92
CA HIS A 362 -33.85 -16.88 13.10
C HIS A 362 -35.26 -17.37 12.73
N SER A 363 -35.71 -17.07 11.51
CA SER A 363 -37.00 -17.50 10.97
C SER A 363 -36.91 -17.77 9.47
N GLU A 364 -37.92 -18.45 8.93
CA GLU A 364 -38.00 -18.76 7.49
C GLU A 364 -38.54 -17.59 6.65
N THR A 365 -39.18 -16.60 7.29
CA THR A 365 -39.90 -15.53 6.59
C THR A 365 -39.63 -14.18 7.22
N SER A 366 -39.53 -13.14 6.39
CA SER A 366 -39.44 -11.76 6.87
C SER A 366 -40.82 -11.11 6.97
N LEU A 367 -41.01 -10.34 8.03
CA LEU A 367 -42.17 -9.47 8.18
C LEU A 367 -41.99 -8.20 7.34
N SER A 368 -43.09 -7.65 6.85
CA SER A 368 -43.09 -6.38 6.14
C SER A 368 -43.22 -5.19 7.11
N GLY A 369 -42.74 -4.03 6.70
CA GLY A 369 -42.98 -2.77 7.40
C GLY A 369 -41.71 -2.13 7.95
N THR A 370 -41.91 -1.04 8.71
CA THR A 370 -40.85 -0.28 9.37
C THR A 370 -40.92 -0.53 10.87
N LEU A 371 -39.81 -0.97 11.45
CA LEU A 371 -39.61 -1.03 12.88
C LEU A 371 -38.95 0.29 13.32
N ASN A 372 -39.69 1.07 14.09
CA ASN A 372 -39.15 2.24 14.79
C ASN A 372 -38.92 1.84 16.24
N PHE A 373 -37.69 2.00 16.71
CA PHE A 373 -37.35 1.81 18.11
C PHE A 373 -37.52 3.14 18.86
N ASN A 374 -37.07 3.19 20.12
CA ASN A 374 -37.29 4.34 20.99
C ASN A 374 -36.05 5.24 21.00
N SER A 375 -36.17 6.47 21.50
CA SER A 375 -35.08 7.47 21.48
C SER A 375 -33.95 7.23 22.49
N GLY A 376 -33.73 6.01 22.94
CA GLY A 376 -32.62 5.65 23.82
C GLY A 376 -31.70 4.65 23.12
N ASP A 377 -30.53 4.41 23.67
CA ASP A 377 -29.51 3.53 23.07
C ASP A 377 -30.04 2.09 22.94
N ASN A 378 -30.26 1.63 21.70
CA ASN A 378 -30.88 0.34 21.42
C ASN A 378 -29.89 -0.64 20.78
N ILE A 379 -30.03 -1.92 21.14
CA ILE A 379 -29.42 -3.03 20.40
C ILE A 379 -30.50 -3.60 19.48
N ILE A 380 -30.31 -3.40 18.17
CA ILE A 380 -31.28 -3.72 17.14
C ILE A 380 -30.78 -4.92 16.35
N ILE A 381 -31.39 -6.09 16.58
CA ILE A 381 -31.01 -7.33 15.92
C ILE A 381 -31.79 -7.49 14.60
N LEU A 382 -31.07 -7.65 13.49
CA LEU A 382 -31.67 -7.90 12.18
C LEU A 382 -31.95 -9.40 12.01
N ASP A 383 -33.16 -9.82 12.35
CA ASP A 383 -33.62 -11.22 12.36
C ASP A 383 -34.86 -11.47 11.49
N GLY A 384 -35.27 -10.48 10.70
CA GLY A 384 -36.41 -10.56 9.79
C GLY A 384 -37.73 -10.02 10.35
N GLN A 385 -37.74 -9.42 11.54
CA GLN A 385 -38.95 -8.79 12.10
C GLN A 385 -39.41 -7.51 11.37
N GLY A 386 -38.65 -6.98 10.41
CA GLY A 386 -39.05 -5.84 9.58
C GLY A 386 -38.23 -5.73 8.31
N LYS A 387 -38.63 -4.80 7.42
CA LYS A 387 -37.85 -4.46 6.21
C LYS A 387 -37.05 -3.16 6.35
N ASN A 388 -37.50 -2.26 7.22
CA ASN A 388 -36.78 -1.01 7.49
C ASN A 388 -36.58 -0.89 9.00
N TYR A 389 -35.35 -0.69 9.44
CA TYR A 389 -34.97 -0.57 10.84
C TYR A 389 -34.52 0.88 11.11
N ARG A 390 -35.05 1.48 12.18
CA ARG A 390 -34.78 2.86 12.60
C ARG A 390 -34.73 2.95 14.13
N GLY A 391 -33.58 3.31 14.69
CA GLY A 391 -33.34 3.54 16.10
C GLY A 391 -33.84 4.91 16.57
N LEU A 392 -33.84 5.88 15.65
CA LEU A 392 -34.35 7.25 15.78
C LEU A 392 -33.39 8.21 16.48
N SER A 393 -33.11 8.04 17.76
CA SER A 393 -32.19 8.90 18.51
C SER A 393 -31.57 8.07 19.61
N GLY A 394 -30.43 8.49 20.14
CA GLY A 394 -29.61 7.65 21.01
C GLY A 394 -28.47 7.02 20.22
N ASP A 395 -27.58 6.35 20.91
CA ASP A 395 -26.43 5.69 20.30
C ASP A 395 -26.78 4.21 20.06
N ASP A 396 -27.30 3.91 18.87
CA ASP A 396 -27.85 2.59 18.55
C ASP A 396 -26.81 1.64 17.95
N THR A 397 -26.92 0.35 18.28
CA THR A 397 -26.12 -0.73 17.68
C THR A 397 -26.99 -1.65 16.84
N TYR A 398 -26.70 -1.73 15.54
CA TYR A 398 -27.37 -2.60 14.58
C TYR A 398 -26.57 -3.89 14.39
N PHE A 399 -27.12 -5.01 14.84
CA PHE A 399 -26.48 -6.32 14.75
C PHE A 399 -26.84 -7.01 13.42
N VAL A 400 -25.88 -7.02 12.48
CA VAL A 400 -26.04 -7.54 11.11
C VAL A 400 -25.38 -8.91 10.98
N SER A 401 -26.15 -9.95 10.65
CA SER A 401 -25.64 -11.32 10.52
C SER A 401 -26.56 -12.21 9.68
N GLN A 402 -26.23 -13.51 9.59
CA GLN A 402 -27.06 -14.56 8.98
C GLN A 402 -28.37 -14.86 9.74
N LEU A 403 -28.65 -14.17 10.86
CA LEU A 403 -29.94 -14.25 11.55
C LEU A 403 -31.12 -13.81 10.66
N LEU A 404 -30.88 -12.98 9.64
CA LEU A 404 -31.90 -12.65 8.65
C LEU A 404 -32.39 -13.91 7.93
N PRO A 405 -33.69 -14.02 7.58
CA PRO A 405 -34.19 -15.07 6.71
C PRO A 405 -33.54 -15.01 5.33
N ASN A 406 -33.36 -16.16 4.68
CA ASN A 406 -32.75 -16.26 3.36
C ASN A 406 -33.45 -15.34 2.34
N SER A 407 -32.68 -14.78 1.40
CA SER A 407 -33.17 -13.90 0.33
C SER A 407 -33.96 -12.66 0.81
N THR A 408 -33.81 -12.28 2.08
CA THR A 408 -34.46 -11.08 2.64
C THR A 408 -33.68 -9.84 2.28
N LYS A 409 -34.42 -8.77 1.95
CA LYS A 409 -33.87 -7.43 1.73
C LYS A 409 -34.35 -6.50 2.81
N VAL A 410 -33.42 -5.88 3.54
CA VAL A 410 -33.70 -4.92 4.61
C VAL A 410 -32.91 -3.63 4.41
N SER A 411 -33.37 -2.56 5.04
CA SER A 411 -32.65 -1.30 5.12
C SER A 411 -32.52 -0.80 6.55
N ILE A 412 -31.40 -0.14 6.82
CA ILE A 412 -31.13 0.61 8.05
C ILE A 412 -31.12 2.10 7.69
N THR A 413 -31.79 2.93 8.49
CA THR A 413 -31.76 4.39 8.32
C THR A 413 -31.75 5.04 9.68
N ASP A 414 -30.59 5.52 10.09
CA ASP A 414 -30.39 6.23 11.34
C ASP A 414 -29.28 7.26 11.19
N THR A 415 -29.53 8.48 11.63
CA THR A 415 -28.57 9.57 11.44
C THR A 415 -28.43 10.49 12.65
N GLU A 416 -29.19 10.22 13.72
CA GLU A 416 -29.09 10.95 14.98
C GLU A 416 -28.33 10.05 15.97
N GLY A 417 -27.48 10.64 16.81
CA GLY A 417 -26.61 9.90 17.71
C GLY A 417 -25.40 9.25 17.03
N THR A 418 -24.64 8.47 17.80
CA THR A 418 -23.42 7.77 17.40
C THR A 418 -23.72 6.30 17.15
N ASN A 419 -24.26 6.01 15.97
CA ASN A 419 -24.76 4.68 15.65
C ASN A 419 -23.66 3.74 15.15
N THR A 420 -23.72 2.47 15.56
CA THR A 420 -22.76 1.43 15.20
C THR A 420 -23.43 0.32 14.38
N ILE A 421 -22.83 -0.05 13.24
CA ILE A 421 -23.11 -1.32 12.56
C ILE A 421 -22.18 -2.38 13.13
N GLN A 422 -22.72 -3.36 13.87
CA GLN A 422 -21.94 -4.47 14.39
C GLN A 422 -22.14 -5.72 13.51
N ILE A 423 -21.02 -6.33 13.11
CA ILE A 423 -20.99 -7.54 12.30
C ILE A 423 -20.15 -8.58 13.04
N PRO A 424 -20.76 -9.65 13.59
CA PRO A 424 -20.04 -10.62 14.42
C PRO A 424 -19.17 -11.55 13.58
N THR A 425 -18.20 -12.19 14.26
CA THR A 425 -17.42 -13.31 13.73
C THR A 425 -18.31 -14.37 13.07
N ASN A 426 -17.77 -15.02 12.04
CA ASN A 426 -18.41 -16.00 11.16
C ASN A 426 -19.58 -15.45 10.34
N THR A 427 -19.66 -14.13 10.17
CA THR A 427 -20.55 -13.54 9.17
C THR A 427 -19.94 -13.66 7.78
N TYR A 428 -20.53 -14.51 6.93
CA TYR A 428 -20.17 -14.63 5.52
C TYR A 428 -20.75 -13.49 4.67
N VAL A 429 -19.89 -12.79 3.93
CA VAL A 429 -20.21 -11.69 3.03
C VAL A 429 -19.92 -12.12 1.60
N ASP A 430 -20.96 -12.30 0.79
CA ASP A 430 -20.86 -12.65 -0.64
C ASP A 430 -20.25 -11.48 -1.41
N LYS A 431 -20.79 -10.26 -1.21
CA LYS A 431 -20.32 -9.06 -1.91
C LYS A 431 -20.76 -7.78 -1.21
N THR A 432 -20.10 -6.69 -1.55
CA THR A 432 -20.43 -5.36 -1.05
C THR A 432 -20.57 -4.35 -2.18
N LEU A 433 -21.35 -3.30 -1.92
CA LEU A 433 -21.50 -2.17 -2.82
C LEU A 433 -21.49 -0.88 -2.01
N PHE A 434 -20.63 0.06 -2.38
CA PHE A 434 -20.45 1.32 -1.68
C PHE A 434 -20.76 2.51 -2.58
N THR A 435 -21.25 3.57 -1.97
CA THR A 435 -21.24 4.94 -2.50
C THR A 435 -20.65 5.83 -1.42
N LYS A 436 -20.44 7.12 -1.69
CA LYS A 436 -19.89 8.05 -0.69
C LYS A 436 -20.66 8.13 0.64
N ASN A 437 -21.94 7.71 0.66
CA ASN A 437 -22.81 7.82 1.84
C ASN A 437 -23.78 6.63 2.01
N ALA A 438 -23.52 5.50 1.37
CA ALA A 438 -24.35 4.30 1.53
C ALA A 438 -23.53 3.05 1.29
N ALA A 439 -23.87 1.98 2.01
CA ALA A 439 -23.30 0.65 1.83
C ALA A 439 -24.42 -0.37 1.64
N ARG A 440 -24.16 -1.40 0.82
CA ARG A 440 -24.97 -2.60 0.77
C ARG A 440 -24.07 -3.81 0.99
N LEU A 441 -24.45 -4.62 1.97
CA LEU A 441 -23.87 -5.94 2.20
C LEU A 441 -24.82 -6.98 1.61
N THR A 442 -24.29 -7.85 0.77
CA THR A 442 -24.96 -9.10 0.41
C THR A 442 -24.29 -10.22 1.17
N LEU A 443 -25.03 -10.90 2.02
CA LEU A 443 -24.59 -12.08 2.76
C LEU A 443 -25.11 -13.34 2.08
N GLN A 444 -24.62 -14.49 2.53
CA GLN A 444 -25.02 -15.82 2.06
C GLN A 444 -26.54 -15.97 1.85
N ASP A 445 -26.92 -16.76 0.85
CA ASP A 445 -28.29 -17.01 0.42
C ASP A 445 -29.07 -15.74 -0.02
N GLY A 446 -28.36 -14.72 -0.50
CA GLY A 446 -28.94 -13.53 -1.10
C GLY A 446 -29.60 -12.57 -0.12
N ARG A 447 -29.16 -12.56 1.15
CA ARG A 447 -29.59 -11.57 2.15
C ARG A 447 -28.97 -10.23 1.79
N GLU A 448 -29.77 -9.19 1.60
CA GLU A 448 -29.29 -7.84 1.29
C GLU A 448 -29.62 -6.86 2.41
N ILE A 449 -28.59 -6.21 2.95
CA ILE A 449 -28.71 -5.17 3.96
C ILE A 449 -28.22 -3.87 3.34
N THR A 450 -29.11 -2.89 3.19
CA THR A 450 -28.74 -1.54 2.72
C THR A 450 -28.66 -0.58 3.91
N ILE A 451 -27.50 0.00 4.13
CA ILE A 451 -27.24 1.00 5.17
C ILE A 451 -27.28 2.36 4.48
N ASN A 452 -28.31 3.15 4.76
CA ASN A 452 -28.44 4.51 4.26
C ASN A 452 -27.67 5.47 5.16
N SER A 453 -27.00 6.49 4.58
CA SER A 453 -26.12 7.41 5.33
C SER A 453 -25.02 6.67 6.09
N ALA A 454 -24.44 5.66 5.43
CA ALA A 454 -23.42 4.76 5.97
C ALA A 454 -22.16 5.50 6.48
N ASP A 455 -21.85 6.66 5.90
CA ASP A 455 -20.77 7.56 6.31
C ASP A 455 -20.93 8.15 7.71
N LYS A 456 -22.14 8.05 8.29
CA LYS A 456 -22.45 8.53 9.65
C LYS A 456 -22.41 7.43 10.71
N PHE A 457 -22.16 6.19 10.32
CA PHE A 457 -22.04 5.07 11.24
C PHE A 457 -20.58 4.78 11.57
N SER A 458 -20.34 4.27 12.77
CA SER A 458 -19.15 3.46 13.06
C SER A 458 -19.44 1.99 12.74
N TYR A 459 -18.38 1.20 12.59
CA TYR A 459 -18.46 -0.21 12.26
C TYR A 459 -17.66 -1.01 13.27
N ASN A 460 -18.30 -1.99 13.91
CA ASN A 460 -17.64 -2.92 14.81
C ASN A 460 -17.64 -4.31 14.18
N VAL A 461 -16.48 -4.76 13.70
CA VAL A 461 -16.35 -6.03 12.96
C VAL A 461 -15.67 -7.10 13.83
N GLY A 462 -16.20 -8.33 13.77
CA GLY A 462 -15.78 -9.45 14.63
C GLY A 462 -16.36 -9.40 16.06
N GLY A 463 -16.93 -8.27 16.48
CA GLY A 463 -17.48 -8.10 17.83
C GLY A 463 -18.90 -8.60 17.99
N ASN A 464 -19.29 -8.86 19.24
CA ASN A 464 -20.64 -9.26 19.60
C ASN A 464 -21.06 -8.63 20.94
N VAL A 465 -21.96 -7.65 20.86
CA VAL A 465 -22.49 -6.91 22.01
C VAL A 465 -23.29 -7.80 22.95
N THR A 466 -23.88 -8.90 22.45
CA THR A 466 -24.76 -9.78 23.23
C THR A 466 -24.00 -10.71 24.18
N ASP A 467 -22.71 -10.95 23.93
CA ASP A 467 -21.83 -11.75 24.79
C ASP A 467 -20.59 -10.99 25.29
N GLY A 468 -20.40 -9.74 24.85
CA GLY A 468 -19.29 -8.87 25.25
C GLY A 468 -17.98 -9.12 24.48
N THR A 469 -17.99 -9.96 23.44
CA THR A 469 -16.83 -10.12 22.55
C THR A 469 -16.51 -8.78 21.90
N LYS A 470 -15.27 -8.32 22.07
CA LYS A 470 -14.78 -7.08 21.46
C LYS A 470 -14.49 -7.31 19.98
N GLY A 471 -14.93 -6.37 19.15
CA GLY A 471 -14.57 -6.30 17.73
C GLY A 471 -13.48 -5.26 17.47
N THR A 472 -13.17 -5.09 16.19
CA THR A 472 -12.36 -3.97 15.70
C THR A 472 -13.29 -2.83 15.28
N ASP A 473 -13.05 -1.64 15.83
CA ASP A 473 -13.80 -0.44 15.47
C ASP A 473 -13.18 0.20 14.22
N LEU A 474 -14.03 0.47 13.24
CA LEU A 474 -13.68 1.04 11.94
C LEU A 474 -14.59 2.24 11.65
N THR A 475 -14.01 3.25 11.02
CA THR A 475 -14.75 4.31 10.31
C THR A 475 -15.38 3.76 9.03
N PHE A 476 -16.25 4.53 8.39
CA PHE A 476 -16.83 4.14 7.10
C PHE A 476 -15.77 3.92 6.01
N THR A 477 -14.73 4.77 5.95
CA THR A 477 -13.64 4.63 4.97
C THR A 477 -12.83 3.36 5.23
N GLU A 478 -12.53 3.05 6.49
CA GLU A 478 -11.79 1.83 6.85
C GLU A 478 -12.62 0.57 6.60
N PHE A 479 -13.92 0.61 6.89
CA PHE A 479 -14.83 -0.49 6.56
C PHE A 479 -14.94 -0.72 5.05
N ALA A 480 -14.96 0.33 4.25
CA ALA A 480 -14.94 0.22 2.78
C ALA A 480 -13.60 -0.36 2.27
N ALA A 481 -12.47 0.07 2.86
CA ALA A 481 -11.14 -0.43 2.53
C ALA A 481 -10.98 -1.93 2.82
N THR A 482 -11.59 -2.46 3.89
CA THR A 482 -11.66 -3.91 4.17
C THR A 482 -12.24 -4.73 3.00
N PHE A 483 -13.05 -4.12 2.12
CA PHE A 483 -13.58 -4.75 0.90
C PHE A 483 -12.89 -4.27 -0.39
N GLY A 484 -11.74 -3.60 -0.28
CA GLY A 484 -10.95 -3.12 -1.42
C GLY A 484 -11.52 -1.86 -2.09
N ILE A 485 -12.32 -1.07 -1.37
CA ILE A 485 -12.78 0.24 -1.86
C ILE A 485 -11.95 1.35 -1.22
N ASP A 486 -11.02 1.89 -2.01
CA ASP A 486 -10.19 3.02 -1.61
C ASP A 486 -10.91 4.35 -1.88
N ASP A 487 -10.72 5.34 -1.01
CA ASP A 487 -11.21 6.72 -1.19
C ASP A 487 -12.75 6.82 -1.44
N VAL A 488 -13.53 6.03 -0.68
CA VAL A 488 -14.99 5.90 -0.85
C VAL A 488 -15.73 7.24 -0.78
N LEU A 489 -15.25 8.18 0.04
CA LEU A 489 -15.89 9.48 0.26
C LEU A 489 -15.84 10.38 -1.00
N ASN A 490 -14.83 10.20 -1.85
CA ASN A 490 -14.70 10.93 -3.11
C ASN A 490 -15.29 10.17 -4.31
N SER A 491 -16.00 9.07 -4.06
CA SER A 491 -16.63 8.29 -5.13
C SER A 491 -17.70 9.10 -5.90
N SER A 492 -17.61 9.08 -7.23
CA SER A 492 -18.61 9.67 -8.13
C SER A 492 -19.80 8.74 -8.42
N GLY A 493 -19.78 7.50 -7.93
CA GLY A 493 -20.79 6.49 -8.24
C GLY A 493 -20.78 5.30 -7.27
N ALA A 494 -21.51 4.25 -7.63
CA ALA A 494 -21.47 3.00 -6.88
C ALA A 494 -20.21 2.19 -7.26
N GLN A 495 -19.52 1.67 -6.25
CA GLN A 495 -18.33 0.84 -6.39
C GLN A 495 -18.60 -0.53 -5.75
N THR A 496 -18.37 -1.60 -6.50
CA THR A 496 -18.47 -2.97 -5.98
C THR A 496 -17.17 -3.34 -5.29
N GLY A 497 -17.23 -3.89 -4.08
CA GLY A 497 -16.04 -4.37 -3.37
C GLY A 497 -15.27 -5.39 -4.20
N ILE A 498 -13.95 -5.30 -4.14
CA ILE A 498 -13.01 -6.22 -4.82
C ILE A 498 -12.95 -7.54 -4.04
N PHE A 499 -12.91 -7.45 -2.71
CA PHE A 499 -12.85 -8.62 -1.83
C PHE A 499 -14.27 -9.08 -1.51
N ALA A 500 -14.54 -10.34 -1.81
CA ALA A 500 -15.87 -10.94 -1.86
C ALA A 500 -15.78 -12.41 -1.46
N ASP A 501 -16.91 -13.02 -1.12
CA ASP A 501 -17.00 -14.43 -0.75
C ASP A 501 -16.14 -14.81 0.49
N LEU A 502 -16.12 -13.93 1.49
CA LEU A 502 -15.25 -14.02 2.67
C LEU A 502 -16.02 -13.91 3.99
N TYR A 503 -15.40 -14.36 5.08
CA TYR A 503 -15.90 -14.26 6.45
C TYR A 503 -15.31 -13.06 7.18
N ILE A 504 -16.14 -12.43 7.99
CA ILE A 504 -15.73 -11.64 9.15
C ILE A 504 -15.26 -12.64 10.23
N ILE A 505 -14.04 -12.49 10.73
CA ILE A 505 -13.45 -13.29 11.82
C ILE A 505 -13.23 -12.50 13.12
#